data_AF-A0A8U0MC71-F1
#
_entry.id   AF-A0A8U0MC71-F1
#
_cell.length_a   1.000
_cell.length_b   1.000
_cell.length_c   1.000
_cell.angle_alpha   90.00
_cell.angle_beta   90.00
_cell.angle_gamma   90.00
#
_symmetry.space_group_name_H-M   'P 1'
#
loop_
_entity.id
_entity.type
_entity.pdbx_description
1 polymer ?
#
loop_
_entity_poly.entity_id
_entity_poly.type
_entity_poly.pdbx_seq_one_letter_code
_entity_poly.pdbx_strand_id
1 'polypeptide(L)'
;MNRTIVTRSNRPTSGPFADGPTLPRNDVTDGYQTQFLKLMPVEVISAYITIDGLLRGSVLPSAHPTVYAWLLWVVFILLAVINPFYLRYVGKVSSWRQIGLSAGAFVVYAISLGGPFGLLGLDEAIIRLIGSILIPIYTLIALIVLNR
;
A
#
# COMPACT_ATOMS: atom_id res chain seq x y z
N MET A 1 28.31 -49.88 -24.38
CA MET A 1 28.45 -48.58 -23.68
C MET A 1 29.51 -47.77 -24.43
N ASN A 2 29.35 -46.52 -24.84
CA ASN A 2 28.56 -45.42 -24.32
C ASN A 2 28.32 -44.41 -25.47
N ARG A 3 27.08 -43.91 -25.63
CA ARG A 3 26.78 -42.76 -26.51
C ARG A 3 27.08 -41.49 -25.72
N THR A 4 27.70 -40.48 -26.32
CA THR A 4 27.59 -39.11 -25.79
C THR A 4 27.41 -38.12 -26.92
N ILE A 5 26.33 -37.37 -26.75
CA ILE A 5 25.66 -36.42 -27.64
C ILE A 5 26.49 -35.12 -27.70
N VAL A 6 26.69 -34.58 -28.89
CA VAL A 6 27.20 -33.21 -29.08
C VAL A 6 26.01 -32.25 -28.99
N THR A 7 25.85 -31.59 -27.85
CA THR A 7 24.85 -30.50 -27.66
C THR A 7 25.48 -29.16 -28.06
N ARG A 8 24.82 -28.45 -28.98
CA ARG A 8 25.12 -27.07 -29.42
C ARG A 8 25.30 -26.10 -28.24
N SER A 9 26.19 -25.12 -28.40
CA SER A 9 25.88 -23.69 -28.14
C SER A 9 27.13 -22.85 -28.42
N ASN A 10 27.34 -22.43 -29.67
CA ASN A 10 28.27 -21.33 -29.93
C ASN A 10 27.53 -20.02 -29.65
N ARG A 11 27.80 -19.52 -28.44
CA ARG A 11 27.60 -18.13 -28.01
C ARG A 11 28.23 -17.14 -29.01
N PRO A 12 27.66 -15.92 -29.09
CA PRO A 12 28.25 -14.83 -29.85
C PRO A 12 29.63 -14.47 -29.29
N THR A 13 30.55 -14.22 -30.22
CA THR A 13 31.89 -13.67 -30.01
C THR A 13 31.84 -12.37 -29.19
N SER A 14 32.17 -12.44 -27.91
CA SER A 14 32.52 -11.28 -27.08
C SER A 14 34.04 -11.15 -27.02
N GLY A 15 34.56 -10.04 -27.55
CA GLY A 15 35.99 -9.76 -27.64
C GLY A 15 36.71 -9.57 -26.29
N PRO A 16 38.04 -9.42 -26.31
CA PRO A 16 38.94 -9.62 -25.16
C PRO A 16 38.86 -8.58 -24.02
N PHE A 17 37.87 -7.67 -24.06
CA PHE A 17 37.79 -6.51 -23.16
C PHE A 17 36.40 -6.34 -22.51
N ALA A 18 35.56 -7.39 -22.50
CA ALA A 18 34.23 -7.34 -21.90
C ALA A 18 34.17 -7.78 -20.42
N ASP A 19 35.32 -8.02 -19.78
CA ASP A 19 35.41 -8.48 -18.39
C ASP A 19 35.84 -7.34 -17.44
N GLY A 20 35.09 -6.25 -17.42
CA GLY A 20 34.96 -5.48 -16.18
C GLY A 20 34.20 -6.34 -15.17
N PRO A 21 34.41 -6.21 -13.84
CA PRO A 21 33.68 -7.00 -12.86
C PRO A 21 32.19 -6.83 -13.12
N THR A 22 31.55 -7.87 -13.67
CA THR A 22 30.11 -7.93 -13.80
C THR A 22 29.60 -7.97 -12.38
N LEU A 23 29.32 -6.78 -11.83
CA LEU A 23 28.58 -6.66 -10.58
C LEU A 23 27.42 -7.64 -10.72
N PRO A 24 27.24 -8.58 -9.77
CA PRO A 24 26.12 -9.49 -9.84
C PRO A 24 24.90 -8.62 -10.08
N ARG A 25 24.26 -8.81 -11.24
CA ARG A 25 22.98 -8.18 -11.50
C ARG A 25 22.12 -8.75 -10.39
N ASN A 26 21.87 -7.90 -9.40
CA ASN A 26 20.95 -8.16 -8.32
C ASN A 26 19.57 -8.25 -8.98
N ASP A 27 19.32 -9.36 -9.67
CA ASP A 27 18.03 -9.99 -9.85
C ASP A 27 17.62 -10.50 -8.46
N VAL A 28 17.62 -9.57 -7.49
CA VAL A 28 17.04 -9.74 -6.18
C VAL A 28 15.57 -9.77 -6.50
N THR A 29 15.03 -10.98 -6.66
CA THR A 29 13.66 -11.26 -6.28
C THR A 29 13.44 -10.50 -4.97
N ASP A 30 12.77 -9.34 -5.06
CA ASP A 30 12.50 -8.48 -3.90
C ASP A 30 11.97 -9.41 -2.81
N GLY A 31 12.76 -9.59 -1.75
CA GLY A 31 12.44 -10.55 -0.70
C GLY A 31 11.05 -10.25 -0.14
N TYR A 32 10.36 -11.27 0.37
CA TYR A 32 9.01 -11.14 0.94
C TYR A 32 8.90 -9.93 1.90
N GLN A 33 9.95 -9.68 2.68
CA GLN A 33 10.06 -8.53 3.58
C GLN A 33 10.08 -7.19 2.83
N THR A 34 10.84 -7.08 1.75
CA THR A 34 10.94 -5.87 0.91
C THR A 34 9.61 -5.59 0.20
N GLN A 35 8.91 -6.62 -0.28
CA GLN A 35 7.56 -6.45 -0.82
C GLN A 35 6.57 -6.05 0.27
N PHE A 36 6.60 -6.68 1.44
CA PHE A 36 5.70 -6.37 2.54
C PHE A 36 5.85 -4.92 3.02
N LEU A 37 7.07 -4.44 3.22
CA LEU A 37 7.35 -3.05 3.60
C LEU A 37 6.87 -2.06 2.52
N LYS A 38 6.91 -2.43 1.24
CA LYS A 38 6.38 -1.62 0.13
C LYS A 38 4.86 -1.52 0.10
N LEU A 39 4.15 -2.43 0.78
CA LEU A 39 2.70 -2.55 0.72
C LEU A 39 1.99 -1.90 1.90
N MET A 40 2.69 -1.64 3.00
CA MET A 40 2.11 -0.96 4.13
C MET A 40 1.88 0.51 3.77
N PRO A 41 0.63 1.01 3.78
CA PRO A 41 0.32 2.39 3.42
C PRO A 41 0.64 3.35 4.58
N VAL A 42 1.81 3.22 5.21
CA VAL A 42 2.16 3.95 6.44
C VAL A 42 2.25 5.45 6.20
N GLU A 43 2.76 5.85 5.03
CA GLU A 43 2.87 7.25 4.62
C GLU A 43 1.48 7.87 4.46
N VAL A 44 0.56 7.18 3.78
CA VAL A 44 -0.80 7.67 3.58
C VAL A 44 -1.59 7.67 4.88
N ILE A 45 -1.41 6.64 5.71
CA ILE A 45 -2.02 6.57 7.04
C ILE A 45 -1.54 7.73 7.93
N SER A 46 -0.23 7.98 7.99
CA SER A 46 0.32 9.05 8.83
C SER A 46 -0.12 10.43 8.36
N ALA A 47 -0.18 10.66 7.03
CA ALA A 47 -0.76 11.87 6.45
C ALA A 47 -2.24 12.03 6.85
N TYR A 48 -3.03 10.96 6.75
CA TYR A 48 -4.44 10.98 7.13
C TYR A 48 -4.64 11.32 8.60
N ILE A 49 -3.94 10.63 9.52
CA ILE A 49 -4.03 10.90 10.97
C ILE A 49 -3.65 12.35 11.29
N THR A 50 -2.59 12.86 10.65
CA THR A 50 -2.11 14.22 10.90
C THR A 50 -3.16 15.25 10.49
N ILE A 51 -3.77 15.08 9.31
CA ILE A 51 -4.80 15.99 8.80
C ILE A 51 -6.09 15.86 9.62
N ASP A 52 -6.52 14.64 9.93
CA ASP A 52 -7.70 14.37 10.77
C ASP A 52 -7.54 14.99 12.18
N GLY A 53 -6.37 14.80 12.81
CA GLY A 53 -6.06 15.39 14.10
C GLY A 53 -6.07 16.93 14.08
N LEU A 54 -5.53 17.54 13.01
CA LEU A 54 -5.56 18.99 12.84
C LEU A 54 -7.00 19.51 12.65
N LEU A 55 -7.81 18.81 11.87
CA LEU A 55 -9.22 19.17 11.63
C LEU A 55 -10.05 19.05 12.92
N ARG A 56 -9.86 17.97 13.69
CA ARG A 56 -10.53 17.77 14.99
C ARG A 56 -10.12 18.79 16.05
N GLY A 57 -8.87 19.23 16.03
CA GLY A 57 -8.35 20.25 16.95
C GLY A 57 -8.73 21.69 16.58
N SER A 58 -9.36 21.90 15.42
CA SER A 58 -9.78 23.23 14.96
C SER A 58 -11.14 23.65 15.54
N VAL A 59 -11.56 24.89 15.28
CA VAL A 59 -12.92 25.38 15.63
C VAL A 59 -14.00 24.89 14.67
N LEU A 60 -13.62 24.28 13.54
CA LEU A 60 -14.54 23.85 12.49
C LEU A 60 -15.61 22.84 12.96
N PRO A 61 -15.31 21.84 13.82
CA PRO A 61 -16.32 20.89 14.29
C PRO A 61 -17.50 21.58 15.00
N SER A 62 -17.25 22.66 15.74
CA SER A 62 -18.26 23.37 16.51
C SER A 62 -18.90 24.53 15.73
N ALA A 63 -18.11 25.27 14.95
CA ALA A 63 -18.60 26.46 14.23
C ALA A 63 -19.27 26.11 12.88
N HIS A 64 -18.74 25.12 12.16
CA HIS A 64 -19.18 24.75 10.81
C HIS A 64 -19.12 23.24 10.58
N PRO A 65 -20.00 22.46 11.24
CA PRO A 65 -19.96 20.99 11.21
C PRO A 65 -20.09 20.41 9.79
N THR A 66 -20.88 21.04 8.91
CA THR A 66 -21.04 20.62 7.50
C THR A 66 -19.75 20.83 6.69
N VAL A 67 -19.01 21.90 6.95
CA VAL A 67 -17.75 22.20 6.26
C VAL A 67 -16.65 21.24 6.73
N TYR A 68 -16.60 20.97 8.05
CA TYR A 68 -15.74 19.96 8.63
C TYR A 68 -15.99 18.57 8.01
N ALA A 69 -17.26 18.17 7.92
CA ALA A 69 -17.67 16.91 7.29
C ALA A 69 -17.20 16.80 5.83
N TRP A 70 -17.42 17.86 5.06
CA TRP A 70 -17.02 17.92 3.66
C TRP A 70 -15.49 17.84 3.50
N LEU A 71 -14.73 18.55 4.34
CA LEU A 71 -13.26 18.48 4.34
C LEU A 71 -12.74 17.07 4.61
N LEU A 72 -13.31 16.36 5.59
CA LEU A 72 -12.93 14.97 5.87
C LEU A 72 -13.17 14.05 4.66
N TRP A 73 -14.30 14.20 3.97
CA TRP A 73 -14.59 13.46 2.74
C TRP A 73 -13.60 13.78 1.63
N VAL A 74 -13.28 15.06 1.44
CA VAL A 74 -12.29 15.49 0.44
C VAL A 74 -10.92 14.91 0.73
N VAL A 75 -10.45 14.99 1.97
CA VAL A 75 -9.17 14.42 2.40
C VAL A 75 -9.16 12.91 2.20
N PHE A 76 -10.22 12.21 2.62
CA PHE A 76 -10.34 10.76 2.44
C PHE A 76 -10.27 10.36 0.97
N ILE A 77 -11.05 11.00 0.09
CA ILE A 77 -11.06 10.70 -1.35
C ILE A 77 -9.70 11.03 -1.97
N LEU A 78 -9.13 12.18 -1.61
CA LEU A 78 -7.83 12.61 -2.11
C LEU A 78 -6.74 11.60 -1.76
N LEU A 79 -6.69 11.14 -0.50
CA LEU A 79 -5.71 10.13 -0.07
C LEU A 79 -6.01 8.74 -0.66
N ALA A 80 -7.28 8.36 -0.80
CA ALA A 80 -7.69 7.12 -1.45
C ALA A 80 -7.26 7.07 -2.93
N VAL A 81 -7.26 8.22 -3.62
CA VAL A 81 -6.78 8.34 -5.01
C VAL A 81 -5.26 8.47 -5.04
N ILE A 82 -4.64 9.27 -4.18
CA ILE A 82 -3.18 9.43 -4.16
C ILE A 82 -2.48 8.10 -3.86
N ASN A 83 -3.03 7.26 -2.97
CA ASN A 83 -2.41 5.99 -2.56
C ASN A 83 -2.06 5.06 -3.74
N PRO A 84 -3.02 4.62 -4.59
CA PRO A 84 -2.69 3.75 -5.73
C PRO A 84 -1.80 4.43 -6.77
N PHE A 85 -1.90 5.75 -6.94
CA PHE A 85 -1.00 6.50 -7.84
C PHE A 85 0.43 6.51 -7.29
N TYR A 86 0.61 6.82 -6.01
CA TYR A 86 1.91 6.80 -5.36
C TYR A 86 2.58 5.43 -5.44
N LEU A 87 1.84 4.34 -5.18
CA LEU A 87 2.36 2.98 -5.30
C LEU A 87 2.81 2.64 -6.73
N ARG A 88 2.08 3.14 -7.74
CA ARG A 88 2.39 2.88 -9.14
C ARG A 88 3.61 3.67 -9.62
N TYR A 89 3.71 4.95 -9.27
CA TYR A 89 4.76 5.84 -9.76
C TYR A 89 6.05 5.79 -8.92
N VAL A 90 5.91 5.78 -7.60
CA VAL A 90 7.05 5.82 -6.66
C VAL A 90 7.44 4.42 -6.23
N GLY A 91 6.45 3.58 -5.87
CA GLY A 91 6.68 2.20 -5.46
C GLY A 91 7.07 1.25 -6.59
N LYS A 92 6.85 1.64 -7.86
CA LYS A 92 7.03 0.80 -9.06
C LYS A 92 6.37 -0.59 -8.91
N VAL A 93 5.27 -0.65 -8.18
CA VAL A 93 4.56 -1.89 -7.92
C VAL A 93 3.76 -2.27 -9.17
N SER A 94 4.15 -3.37 -9.82
CA SER A 94 3.48 -3.85 -11.05
C SER A 94 2.30 -4.79 -10.78
N SER A 95 2.16 -5.30 -9.56
CA SER A 95 1.09 -6.26 -9.21
C SER A 95 -0.20 -5.54 -8.85
N TRP A 96 -1.25 -5.75 -9.64
CA TRP A 96 -2.59 -5.21 -9.35
C TRP A 96 -3.16 -5.71 -8.01
N ARG A 97 -2.77 -6.93 -7.57
CA ARG A 97 -3.17 -7.47 -6.27
C ARG A 97 -2.59 -6.67 -5.11
N GLN A 98 -1.35 -6.22 -5.27
CA GLN A 98 -0.63 -5.42 -4.29
C GLN A 98 -1.19 -4.01 -4.17
N ILE A 99 -1.54 -3.38 -5.30
CA ILE A 99 -2.20 -2.06 -5.31
C ILE A 99 -3.59 -2.16 -4.66
N GLY A 100 -4.35 -3.20 -4.98
CA GLY A 100 -5.68 -3.43 -4.40
C GLY A 100 -5.64 -3.66 -2.88
N LEU A 101 -4.67 -4.43 -2.40
CA LEU A 101 -4.46 -4.65 -0.96
C LEU A 101 -4.08 -3.34 -0.23
N SER A 102 -3.19 -2.53 -0.81
CA SER A 102 -2.81 -1.27 -0.16
C SER A 102 -3.96 -0.25 -0.13
N ALA A 103 -4.72 -0.16 -1.22
CA ALA A 103 -5.90 0.69 -1.28
C ALA A 103 -6.98 0.24 -0.28
N GLY A 104 -7.24 -1.07 -0.19
CA GLY A 104 -8.18 -1.62 0.78
C GLY A 104 -7.73 -1.40 2.23
N ALA A 105 -6.44 -1.56 2.52
CA ALA A 105 -5.86 -1.29 3.84
C ALA A 105 -6.12 0.15 4.30
N PHE A 106 -5.91 1.12 3.42
CA PHE A 106 -6.18 2.53 3.71
C PHE A 106 -7.66 2.76 4.06
N VAL A 107 -8.58 2.19 3.28
CA VAL A 107 -10.02 2.34 3.52
C VAL A 107 -10.42 1.76 4.88
N VAL A 108 -9.97 0.54 5.20
CA VAL A 108 -10.22 -0.10 6.50
C VAL A 108 -9.67 0.76 7.65
N TYR A 109 -8.49 1.34 7.45
CA TYR A 109 -7.88 2.21 8.44
C TYR A 109 -8.67 3.51 8.66
N ALA A 110 -9.10 4.16 7.57
CA ALA A 110 -9.91 5.37 7.64
C ALA A 110 -11.27 5.15 8.32
N ILE A 111 -11.88 3.97 8.14
CA ILE A 111 -13.11 3.56 8.86
C ILE A 111 -12.84 3.43 10.35
N SER A 112 -11.70 2.82 10.74
CA SER A 112 -11.34 2.60 12.15
C SER A 112 -11.09 3.88 12.94
N LEU A 113 -10.53 4.90 12.30
CA LEU A 113 -10.38 6.21 12.91
C LEU A 113 -11.70 6.98 13.09
N GLY A 114 -12.83 6.42 12.63
CA GLY A 114 -14.10 7.13 12.62
C GLY A 114 -14.02 8.34 11.71
N GLY A 115 -13.53 8.14 10.48
CA GLY A 115 -13.38 9.18 9.46
C GLY A 115 -14.70 9.81 9.02
N PRO A 116 -14.90 10.12 7.73
CA PRO A 116 -16.10 10.82 7.29
C PRO A 116 -17.42 10.02 7.48
N PHE A 117 -17.31 8.76 7.90
CA PHE A 117 -18.40 7.82 8.15
C PHE A 117 -19.14 8.05 9.48
N GLY A 118 -18.53 8.74 10.46
CA GLY A 118 -19.21 9.14 11.70
C GLY A 118 -20.42 10.07 11.46
N LEU A 119 -20.44 10.71 10.30
CA LEU A 119 -21.49 11.63 9.87
C LEU A 119 -22.70 10.94 9.22
N LEU A 120 -22.65 9.63 9.01
CA LEU A 120 -23.75 8.85 8.40
C LEU A 120 -24.89 8.52 9.38
N GLY A 121 -24.88 9.10 10.59
CA GLY A 121 -25.93 8.91 11.60
C GLY A 121 -25.84 7.57 12.35
N LEU A 122 -24.80 6.78 12.08
CA LEU A 122 -24.43 5.62 12.89
C LEU A 122 -23.64 6.10 14.10
N ASP A 123 -23.83 5.44 15.25
CA ASP A 123 -23.11 5.77 16.47
C ASP A 123 -21.59 5.65 16.23
N GLU A 124 -20.86 6.74 16.49
CA GLU A 124 -19.40 6.82 16.40
C GLU A 124 -18.72 5.69 17.16
N ALA A 125 -19.30 5.26 18.28
CA ALA A 125 -18.80 4.15 19.08
C ALA A 125 -18.88 2.82 18.33
N ILE A 126 -19.97 2.58 17.60
CA ILE A 126 -20.18 1.36 16.80
C ILE A 126 -19.22 1.34 15.61
N ILE A 127 -19.04 2.47 14.91
CA ILE A 127 -18.12 2.55 13.77
C ILE A 127 -16.68 2.28 14.21
N ARG A 128 -16.25 2.87 15.33
CA ARG A 128 -14.92 2.63 15.91
C ARG A 128 -14.74 1.17 16.37
N LEU A 129 -15.78 0.56 16.95
CA LEU A 129 -15.75 -0.86 17.32
C LEU A 129 -15.59 -1.75 16.07
N ILE A 130 -16.38 -1.49 15.02
CA ILE A 130 -16.29 -2.25 13.77
C ILE A 130 -14.89 -2.09 13.18
N GLY A 131 -14.38 -0.87 13.08
CA GLY A 131 -13.07 -0.63 12.47
C GLY A 131 -11.89 -1.17 13.29
N SER A 132 -11.96 -1.16 14.62
CA SER A 132 -10.92 -1.76 15.47
C SER A 132 -10.87 -3.28 15.37
N ILE A 133 -12.00 -3.94 15.10
CA ILE A 133 -12.07 -5.37 14.76
C ILE A 133 -11.64 -5.62 13.30
N LEU A 134 -11.97 -4.71 12.39
CA LEU A 134 -11.72 -4.89 10.96
C LEU A 134 -10.24 -4.79 10.60
N ILE A 135 -9.45 -3.92 11.26
CA ILE A 135 -8.00 -3.79 11.04
C ILE A 135 -7.25 -5.13 11.21
N PRO A 136 -7.33 -5.84 12.35
CA PRO A 136 -6.58 -7.08 12.53
C PRO A 136 -7.07 -8.17 11.55
N ILE A 137 -8.37 -8.26 11.28
CA ILE A 137 -8.91 -9.20 10.29
C ILE A 137 -8.33 -8.91 8.90
N TYR A 138 -8.35 -7.65 8.48
CA TYR A 138 -7.81 -7.24 7.18
C TYR A 138 -6.32 -7.56 7.07
N THR A 139 -5.56 -7.32 8.14
CA THR A 139 -4.13 -7.58 8.19
C THR A 139 -3.83 -9.08 8.02
N LEU A 140 -4.62 -9.95 8.66
CA LEU A 140 -4.51 -11.41 8.50
C LEU A 140 -4.84 -11.85 7.07
N ILE A 141 -5.90 -11.32 6.48
CA ILE A 141 -6.25 -11.61 5.07
C ILE A 141 -5.12 -11.18 4.14
N ALA A 142 -4.57 -9.98 4.35
CA ALA A 142 -3.48 -9.46 3.55
C ALA A 142 -2.24 -10.37 3.60
N LEU A 143 -1.88 -10.86 4.79
CA LEU A 143 -0.79 -11.84 4.99
C LEU A 143 -1.04 -13.15 4.24
N ILE A 144 -2.25 -13.71 4.33
CA ILE A 144 -2.61 -14.96 3.65
C ILE A 144 -2.54 -14.80 2.12
N VAL A 145 -3.03 -13.69 1.59
CA VAL A 145 -3.06 -13.42 0.15
C VAL A 145 -1.64 -13.19 -0.39
N LEU A 146 -0.75 -12.60 0.40
CA LEU A 146 0.65 -12.35 0.00
C LEU A 146 1.53 -13.61 0.10
N ASN A 147 1.17 -14.57 0.95
CA ASN A 147 1.91 -15.83 1.15
C ASN A 147 1.57 -16.93 0.10
N ARG A 148 0.84 -16.60 -0.97
CA ARG A 148 0.50 -17.49 -2.08
C ARG A 148 1.05 -16.96 -3.40
#